data_AF-A0A258G9Z2-F1
#
_entry.id   AF-A0A258G9Z2-F1
#
_cell.length_a   1.000
_cell.length_b   1.000
_cell.length_c   1.000
_cell.angle_alpha   90.00
_cell.angle_beta   90.00
_cell.angle_gamma   90.00
#
_symmetry.space_group_name_H-M   'P 1'
#
loop_
_entity.id
_entity.type
_entity.pdbx_description
1 polymer ?
#
loop_
_entity_poly.entity_id
_entity_poly.type
_entity_poly.pdbx_seq_one_letter_code
_entity_poly.pdbx_strand_id
1 'polypeptide(L)'
;EEERYNLTVANWRNVMRKTTEFIQDQLKDMDTSVSVMVNSGARGDISNVMQASAMIGIMVDATNREIELPIRASYKKGLSSLEQFVATRGSRKGLIDTALKTADSGYLTRRLVDVSQDVFTVEDAEGDDEGFAIYRSETDITMISFGDRLYGRYAAEDVADHVAKDELITREIANAIENDPYITEVKIQSVLSTNNLRGVPQRSYGIDMATGVLVDKAQPVGVIAAQSVGEPGTQLTLRTFHQGGVQESDITQGLPRVEELFEARTPKGQAYMTEVSGTAEVWEDGKKYIVQITPEVGHIERIALEGRTVNVKAGANVKAGDVLATGESESKPIIAPFDGVVESTDDTIVLAANAGSPVRYEIPGTMQILVASGDVVEAGDRLTAGSLNLHDLMRLKGIEATQRYIINEVLRIYAAQGQDVAGKHLEIIVRQMFSRVQVEDPGDSSFVTGDIVSKAAVVEENAKLAEAGKEGIEYTQLLLGITKVSIWSDSFLSAASFQDTTRVLINAAVSGRIDNLHGLKENVIIGRKIPVGTGVESATALDTLDSDMVSDIEEDVELAA
;
A
#
# COMPACT_ATOMS: atom_id res chain seq x y z
N GLU A 1 6.94 -35.37 -24.52
CA GLU A 1 5.65 -34.84 -25.05
C GLU A 1 5.46 -33.37 -24.72
N GLU A 2 5.69 -32.95 -23.48
CA GLU A 2 5.60 -31.54 -23.06
C GLU A 2 6.54 -30.60 -23.84
N GLU A 3 7.77 -31.03 -24.11
CA GLU A 3 8.71 -30.26 -24.94
C GLU A 3 8.20 -30.08 -26.39
N ARG A 4 7.61 -31.13 -26.98
CA ARG A 4 6.99 -31.05 -28.32
C ARG A 4 5.83 -30.06 -28.32
N TYR A 5 4.98 -30.11 -27.29
CA TYR A 5 3.87 -29.16 -27.11
C TYR A 5 4.39 -27.72 -27.08
N ASN A 6 5.37 -27.44 -26.20
CA ASN A 6 5.96 -26.10 -26.03
C ASN A 6 6.59 -25.59 -27.34
N LEU A 7 7.37 -26.42 -28.04
CA LEU A 7 7.99 -26.06 -29.32
C LEU A 7 6.95 -25.80 -30.41
N THR A 8 5.87 -26.58 -30.46
CA THR A 8 4.79 -26.41 -31.44
C THR A 8 4.07 -25.09 -31.24
N VAL A 9 3.72 -24.79 -29.98
CA VAL A 9 3.06 -23.55 -29.58
C VAL A 9 3.97 -22.33 -29.85
N ALA A 10 5.25 -22.42 -29.47
CA ALA A 10 6.23 -21.35 -29.72
C ALA A 10 6.40 -21.05 -31.21
N ASN A 11 6.42 -22.07 -32.07
CA ASN A 11 6.46 -21.88 -33.52
C ASN A 11 5.23 -21.12 -34.03
N TRP A 12 4.03 -21.46 -33.55
CA TRP A 12 2.81 -20.74 -33.93
C TRP A 12 2.79 -19.30 -33.43
N ARG A 13 3.26 -19.03 -32.20
CA ARG A 13 3.43 -17.66 -31.70
C ARG A 13 4.38 -16.86 -32.58
N ASN A 14 5.47 -17.46 -33.04
CA ASN A 14 6.41 -16.80 -33.94
C ASN A 14 5.76 -16.47 -35.30
N VAL A 15 4.94 -17.37 -35.85
CA VAL A 15 4.16 -17.11 -37.08
C VAL A 15 3.18 -15.95 -36.87
N MET A 16 2.46 -15.93 -35.75
CA MET A 16 1.55 -14.83 -35.41
C MET A 16 2.31 -13.51 -35.32
N ARG A 17 3.40 -13.44 -34.56
CA ARG A 17 4.22 -12.23 -34.41
C ARG A 17 4.70 -11.67 -35.75
N LYS A 18 5.26 -12.51 -36.63
CA LYS A 18 5.68 -12.10 -37.98
C LYS A 18 4.51 -11.56 -38.81
N THR A 19 3.33 -12.15 -38.65
CA THR A 19 2.12 -11.69 -39.35
C THR A 19 1.64 -10.36 -38.77
N THR A 20 1.72 -10.15 -37.46
CA THR A 20 1.42 -8.86 -36.80
C THR A 20 2.34 -7.76 -37.32
N GLU A 21 3.66 -8.02 -37.31
CA GLU A 21 4.69 -7.08 -37.78
C GLU A 21 4.44 -6.70 -39.25
N PHE A 22 4.13 -7.68 -40.10
CA PHE A 22 3.79 -7.43 -41.50
C PHE A 22 2.53 -6.56 -41.66
N ILE A 23 1.45 -6.86 -40.94
CA ILE A 23 0.21 -6.07 -41.00
C ILE A 23 0.45 -4.65 -40.50
N GLN A 24 1.18 -4.49 -39.40
CA GLN A 24 1.50 -3.19 -38.82
C GLN A 24 2.30 -2.32 -39.79
N ASP A 25 3.27 -2.90 -40.49
CA ASP A 25 4.06 -2.20 -41.51
C ASP A 25 3.17 -1.71 -42.66
N GLN A 26 2.30 -2.59 -43.19
CA GLN A 26 1.40 -2.23 -44.28
C GLN A 26 0.35 -1.18 -43.86
N LEU A 27 -0.20 -1.26 -42.64
CA LEU A 27 -1.23 -0.34 -42.17
C LEU A 27 -0.74 1.12 -42.04
N LYS A 28 0.57 1.36 -41.87
CA LYS A 28 1.13 2.72 -41.77
C LYS A 28 0.94 3.51 -43.06
N ASP A 29 1.15 2.87 -44.20
CA ASP A 29 1.17 3.53 -45.51
C ASP A 29 -0.14 3.36 -46.29
N MET A 30 -1.01 2.45 -45.85
CA MET A 30 -2.29 2.21 -46.51
C MET A 30 -3.27 3.36 -46.27
N ASP A 31 -3.87 3.86 -47.36
CA ASP A 31 -4.99 4.79 -47.32
C ASP A 31 -6.32 4.02 -47.46
N THR A 32 -6.78 3.44 -46.36
CA THR A 32 -8.05 2.70 -46.29
C THR A 32 -8.83 3.10 -45.04
N SER A 33 -10.15 2.92 -45.05
CA SER A 33 -10.96 3.23 -43.85
C SER A 33 -10.50 2.42 -42.62
N VAL A 34 -10.04 1.18 -42.80
CA VAL A 34 -9.53 0.34 -41.70
C VAL A 34 -8.21 0.88 -41.16
N SER A 35 -7.26 1.25 -42.02
CA SER A 35 -5.99 1.85 -41.56
C SER A 35 -6.22 3.19 -40.89
N VAL A 36 -7.12 4.03 -41.40
CA VAL A 36 -7.50 5.29 -40.72
C VAL A 36 -8.11 5.02 -39.35
N MET A 37 -9.04 4.06 -39.20
CA MET A 37 -9.67 3.74 -37.91
C MET A 37 -8.67 3.22 -36.86
N VAL A 38 -7.72 2.38 -37.27
CA VAL A 38 -6.71 1.81 -36.37
C VAL A 38 -5.61 2.83 -36.05
N ASN A 39 -5.07 3.53 -37.06
CA ASN A 39 -3.99 4.50 -36.87
C ASN A 39 -4.45 5.74 -36.09
N SER A 40 -5.72 6.15 -36.22
CA SER A 40 -6.29 7.23 -35.43
C SER A 40 -6.62 6.83 -33.98
N GLY A 41 -6.57 5.53 -33.65
CA GLY A 41 -7.04 5.02 -32.36
C GLY A 41 -8.55 5.11 -32.15
N ALA A 42 -9.32 5.48 -33.18
CA ALA A 42 -10.76 5.67 -33.07
C ALA A 42 -11.48 4.37 -32.72
N ARG A 43 -11.14 3.25 -33.38
CA ARG A 43 -11.67 1.93 -33.05
C ARG A 43 -10.88 0.81 -33.72
N GLY A 44 -10.55 -0.20 -32.91
CA GLY A 44 -9.90 -1.43 -33.37
C GLY A 44 -8.38 -1.36 -33.23
N ASP A 45 -7.78 -2.51 -32.99
CA ASP A 45 -6.33 -2.68 -32.88
C ASP A 45 -5.77 -3.57 -34.01
N ILE A 46 -4.44 -3.72 -34.05
CA ILE A 46 -3.75 -4.56 -35.04
C ILE A 46 -4.21 -6.02 -34.92
N SER A 47 -4.51 -6.50 -33.71
CA SER A 47 -5.01 -7.85 -33.46
C SER A 47 -6.38 -8.08 -34.10
N ASN A 48 -7.28 -7.09 -34.06
CA ASN A 48 -8.58 -7.14 -34.73
C ASN A 48 -8.42 -7.20 -36.25
N VAL A 49 -7.48 -6.43 -36.81
CA VAL A 49 -7.16 -6.48 -38.25
C VAL A 49 -6.58 -7.84 -38.65
N MET A 50 -5.70 -8.39 -37.82
CA MET A 50 -5.15 -9.74 -38.03
C MET A 50 -6.27 -10.78 -38.07
N GLN A 51 -7.15 -10.81 -37.07
CA GLN A 51 -8.26 -11.77 -37.01
C GLN A 51 -9.22 -11.61 -38.21
N ALA A 52 -9.47 -10.38 -38.64
CA ALA A 52 -10.33 -10.09 -39.78
C ALA A 52 -9.72 -10.54 -41.11
N SER A 53 -8.42 -10.31 -41.33
CA SER A 53 -7.79 -10.41 -42.66
C SER A 53 -6.85 -11.59 -42.85
N ALA A 54 -6.07 -11.98 -41.83
CA ALA A 54 -4.96 -12.92 -41.96
C ALA A 54 -5.26 -14.27 -41.28
N MET A 55 -5.37 -14.30 -39.95
CA MET A 55 -5.64 -15.51 -39.16
C MET A 55 -6.15 -15.16 -37.76
N ILE A 56 -6.92 -16.04 -37.12
CA ILE A 56 -7.30 -15.87 -35.71
C ILE A 56 -6.16 -16.29 -34.76
N GLY A 57 -5.46 -17.38 -35.08
CA GLY A 57 -4.28 -17.82 -34.33
C GLY A 57 -4.57 -18.84 -33.22
N ILE A 58 -3.76 -18.80 -32.16
CA ILE A 58 -3.82 -19.73 -31.03
C ILE A 58 -4.98 -19.34 -30.11
N MET A 59 -5.76 -20.34 -29.68
CA MET A 59 -6.81 -20.18 -28.68
C MET A 59 -6.42 -20.90 -27.39
N VAL A 60 -6.97 -20.43 -26.27
CA VAL A 60 -6.84 -21.09 -24.96
C VAL A 60 -8.07 -21.92 -24.62
N ASP A 61 -7.85 -23.00 -23.89
CA ASP A 61 -8.92 -23.82 -23.34
C ASP A 61 -9.45 -23.30 -21.99
N ALA A 62 -10.41 -24.03 -21.40
CA ALA A 62 -11.01 -23.69 -20.13
C ALA A 62 -9.97 -23.62 -18.99
N THR A 63 -8.88 -24.37 -19.08
CA THR A 63 -7.79 -24.45 -18.10
C THR A 63 -6.64 -23.47 -18.37
N ASN A 64 -6.82 -22.49 -19.27
CA ASN A 64 -5.77 -21.55 -19.69
C ASN A 64 -4.59 -22.20 -20.42
N ARG A 65 -4.79 -23.41 -20.96
CA ARG A 65 -3.77 -24.06 -21.78
C ARG A 65 -3.97 -23.71 -23.25
N GLU A 66 -2.89 -23.34 -23.92
CA GLU A 66 -2.93 -23.04 -25.35
C GLU A 66 -3.17 -24.32 -26.16
N ILE A 67 -4.05 -24.24 -27.14
CA ILE A 67 -4.41 -25.38 -27.99
C ILE A 67 -3.36 -25.50 -29.10
N GLU A 68 -2.72 -26.68 -29.23
CA GLU A 68 -1.66 -26.93 -30.24
C GLU A 68 -2.12 -26.68 -31.69
N LEU A 69 -3.41 -26.84 -31.97
CA LEU A 69 -4.02 -26.62 -33.27
C LEU A 69 -4.55 -25.18 -33.38
N PRO A 70 -3.87 -24.29 -34.12
CA PRO A 70 -4.32 -22.91 -34.30
C PRO A 70 -5.43 -22.81 -35.35
N ILE A 71 -6.14 -21.70 -35.32
CA ILE A 71 -7.08 -21.31 -36.37
C ILE A 71 -6.32 -20.54 -37.45
N ARG A 72 -6.17 -21.16 -38.63
CA ARG A 72 -5.39 -20.58 -39.74
C ARG A 72 -6.22 -19.65 -40.60
N ALA A 73 -7.54 -19.86 -40.63
CA ALA A 73 -8.44 -19.00 -41.35
C ALA A 73 -8.68 -17.66 -40.64
N SER A 74 -9.11 -16.66 -41.41
CA SER A 74 -9.55 -15.36 -40.93
C SER A 74 -11.06 -15.20 -41.12
N TYR A 75 -11.67 -14.22 -40.45
CA TYR A 75 -13.10 -13.96 -40.63
C TYR A 75 -13.48 -13.63 -42.08
N LYS A 76 -12.57 -13.00 -42.85
CA LYS A 76 -12.78 -12.76 -44.28
C LYS A 76 -12.86 -14.06 -45.11
N LYS A 77 -12.09 -15.09 -44.75
CA LYS A 77 -12.08 -16.38 -45.47
C LYS A 77 -13.18 -17.33 -44.99
N GLY A 78 -13.70 -17.13 -43.79
CA GLY A 78 -14.64 -18.03 -43.13
C GLY A 78 -13.92 -19.17 -42.40
N LEU A 79 -14.58 -19.70 -41.37
CA LEU A 79 -14.03 -20.73 -40.48
C LEU A 79 -14.63 -22.09 -40.80
N SER A 80 -13.82 -23.15 -40.74
CA SER A 80 -14.34 -24.52 -40.77
C SER A 80 -15.12 -24.85 -39.49
N SER A 81 -15.96 -25.89 -39.52
CA SER A 81 -16.73 -26.31 -38.34
C SER A 81 -15.85 -26.63 -37.12
N LEU A 82 -14.65 -27.20 -37.35
CA LEU A 82 -13.70 -27.50 -36.29
C LEU A 82 -13.06 -26.22 -35.73
N GLU A 83 -12.62 -25.30 -36.59
CA GLU A 83 -12.05 -24.02 -36.17
C GLU A 83 -13.07 -23.16 -35.41
N GLN A 84 -14.32 -23.12 -35.87
CA GLN A 84 -15.40 -22.44 -35.18
C GLN A 84 -15.66 -23.07 -33.80
N PHE A 85 -15.67 -24.41 -33.70
CA PHE A 85 -15.83 -25.09 -32.42
C PHE A 85 -14.69 -24.78 -31.45
N VAL A 86 -13.43 -24.74 -31.92
CA VAL A 86 -12.27 -24.36 -31.10
C VAL A 86 -12.38 -22.89 -30.64
N ALA A 87 -12.75 -21.98 -31.54
CA ALA A 87 -12.94 -20.56 -31.22
C ALA A 87 -13.96 -20.34 -30.10
N THR A 88 -15.06 -21.10 -30.12
CA THR A 88 -16.16 -20.94 -29.14
C THR A 88 -15.73 -21.22 -27.70
N ARG A 89 -14.69 -22.06 -27.46
CA ARG A 89 -14.21 -22.36 -26.11
C ARG A 89 -13.62 -21.12 -25.43
N GLY A 90 -12.74 -20.42 -26.14
CA GLY A 90 -12.13 -19.19 -25.66
C GLY A 90 -13.16 -18.08 -25.47
N SER A 91 -14.05 -17.89 -26.45
CA SER A 91 -15.12 -16.87 -26.36
C SER A 91 -16.08 -17.14 -25.20
N ARG A 92 -16.50 -18.40 -25.00
CA ARG A 92 -17.40 -18.77 -23.91
C ARG A 92 -16.75 -18.56 -22.54
N LYS A 93 -15.47 -18.91 -22.40
CA LYS A 93 -14.72 -18.63 -21.18
C LYS A 93 -14.66 -17.13 -20.90
N GLY A 94 -14.28 -16.33 -21.90
CA GLY A 94 -14.22 -14.88 -21.74
C GLY A 94 -15.55 -14.25 -21.32
N LEU A 95 -16.67 -14.71 -21.90
CA LEU A 95 -18.02 -14.26 -21.51
C LEU A 95 -18.39 -14.68 -20.09
N ILE A 96 -18.06 -15.91 -19.68
CA ILE A 96 -18.32 -16.39 -18.31
C ILE A 96 -17.48 -15.60 -17.30
N ASP A 97 -16.18 -15.43 -17.57
CA ASP A 97 -15.28 -14.69 -16.69
C ASP A 97 -15.71 -13.23 -16.56
N THR A 98 -16.12 -12.60 -17.67
CA THR A 98 -16.70 -11.25 -17.67
C THR A 98 -17.95 -11.16 -16.79
N ALA A 99 -18.88 -12.11 -16.96
CA ALA A 99 -20.13 -12.12 -16.21
C ALA A 99 -19.94 -12.37 -14.70
N LEU A 100 -18.97 -13.21 -14.32
CA LEU A 100 -18.71 -13.55 -12.91
C LEU A 100 -17.84 -12.49 -12.23
N LYS A 101 -16.70 -12.12 -12.83
CA LYS A 101 -15.69 -11.27 -12.17
C LYS A 101 -16.12 -9.81 -12.04
N THR A 102 -17.12 -9.36 -12.81
CA THR A 102 -17.72 -8.03 -12.62
C THR A 102 -18.31 -7.89 -11.21
N ALA A 103 -18.90 -8.97 -10.67
CA ALA A 103 -19.44 -8.97 -9.32
C ALA A 103 -18.33 -8.83 -8.26
N ASP A 104 -17.18 -9.50 -8.45
CA ASP A 104 -16.04 -9.44 -7.53
C ASP A 104 -15.48 -8.01 -7.45
N SER A 105 -15.33 -7.35 -8.59
CA SER A 105 -14.87 -5.96 -8.62
C SER A 105 -15.88 -5.00 -7.97
N GLY A 106 -17.18 -5.15 -8.24
CA GLY A 106 -18.21 -4.33 -7.60
C GLY A 106 -18.24 -4.54 -6.09
N TYR A 107 -18.00 -5.77 -5.64
CA TYR A 107 -17.89 -6.12 -4.24
C TYR A 107 -16.63 -5.52 -3.59
N LEU A 108 -15.48 -5.48 -4.30
CA LEU A 108 -14.30 -4.73 -3.85
C LEU A 108 -14.62 -3.23 -3.68
N THR A 109 -15.24 -2.59 -4.68
CA THR A 109 -15.61 -1.16 -4.59
C THR A 109 -16.50 -0.90 -3.38
N ARG A 110 -17.48 -1.77 -3.12
CA ARG A 110 -18.33 -1.66 -1.92
C ARG A 110 -17.50 -1.70 -0.64
N ARG A 111 -16.59 -2.67 -0.50
CA ARG A 111 -15.70 -2.78 0.68
C ARG A 111 -14.80 -1.56 0.85
N LEU A 112 -14.27 -1.01 -0.25
CA LEU A 112 -13.45 0.19 -0.23
C LEU A 112 -14.27 1.39 0.29
N VAL A 113 -15.51 1.57 -0.18
CA VAL A 113 -16.37 2.65 0.32
C VAL A 113 -16.66 2.44 1.80
N ASP A 114 -16.96 1.21 2.23
CA ASP A 114 -17.29 0.92 3.62
C ASP A 114 -16.12 1.21 4.59
N VAL A 115 -14.87 1.11 4.13
CA VAL A 115 -13.69 1.38 4.96
C VAL A 115 -13.29 2.87 4.98
N SER A 116 -13.54 3.60 3.89
CA SER A 116 -13.06 4.98 3.72
C SER A 116 -14.14 6.05 3.78
N GLN A 117 -15.42 5.68 3.85
CA GLN A 117 -16.54 6.63 3.82
C GLN A 117 -16.47 7.74 4.88
N ASP A 118 -15.81 7.49 6.01
CA ASP A 118 -15.74 8.42 7.14
C ASP A 118 -14.48 9.30 7.07
N VAL A 119 -13.79 9.31 5.93
CA VAL A 119 -12.59 10.13 5.69
C VAL A 119 -12.97 11.38 4.90
N PHE A 120 -12.86 12.52 5.57
CA PHE A 120 -13.18 13.84 5.02
C PHE A 120 -11.99 14.79 5.12
N THR A 121 -12.00 15.85 4.32
CA THR A 121 -11.03 16.92 4.47
C THR A 121 -11.35 17.83 5.65
N VAL A 122 -10.32 18.26 6.35
CA VAL A 122 -10.39 19.17 7.50
C VAL A 122 -9.45 20.35 7.28
N GLU A 123 -9.60 21.39 8.08
CA GLU A 123 -8.72 22.56 8.01
C GLU A 123 -7.27 22.20 8.33
N ASP A 124 -6.33 22.91 7.70
CA ASP A 124 -4.91 22.74 7.98
C ASP A 124 -4.56 23.25 9.39
N ALA A 125 -3.78 22.47 10.14
CA ALA A 125 -3.15 22.91 11.38
C ALA A 125 -1.63 23.09 11.18
N GLU A 126 -1.01 24.01 11.93
CA GLU A 126 0.44 24.19 11.85
C GLU A 126 1.19 22.95 12.38
N GLY A 127 2.22 22.51 11.66
CA GLY A 127 3.06 21.38 12.05
C GLY A 127 2.39 20.01 11.94
N ASP A 128 1.28 19.91 11.19
CA ASP A 128 0.44 18.71 11.19
C ASP A 128 0.98 17.55 10.33
N ASP A 129 2.00 17.77 9.50
CA ASP A 129 2.52 16.76 8.58
C ASP A 129 4.06 16.78 8.54
N GLU A 130 4.68 15.71 9.00
CA GLU A 130 6.13 15.55 8.98
C GLU A 130 6.67 15.25 7.56
N GLY A 131 5.78 14.86 6.64
CA GLY A 131 6.07 14.57 5.25
C GLY A 131 6.37 13.09 4.98
N PHE A 132 5.99 12.64 3.79
CA PHE A 132 6.25 11.32 3.24
C PHE A 132 7.22 11.43 2.06
N ALA A 133 8.34 10.69 2.12
CA ALA A 133 9.33 10.71 1.05
C ALA A 133 8.83 9.91 -0.18
N ILE A 134 8.93 10.53 -1.36
CA ILE A 134 8.74 9.86 -2.64
C ILE A 134 10.11 9.75 -3.30
N TYR A 135 10.53 8.52 -3.60
CA TYR A 135 11.82 8.25 -4.21
C TYR A 135 11.69 8.10 -5.72
N ARG A 136 12.65 8.63 -6.47
CA ARG A 136 12.71 8.49 -7.94
C ARG A 136 12.85 7.03 -8.38
N SER A 137 13.53 6.19 -7.59
CA SER A 137 13.69 4.75 -7.86
C SER A 137 12.37 3.98 -7.90
N GLU A 138 11.31 4.52 -7.29
CA GLU A 138 9.98 3.90 -7.33
C GLU A 138 9.29 4.05 -8.70
N THR A 139 9.75 4.97 -9.56
CA THR A 139 9.26 5.12 -10.95
C THR A 139 9.51 3.86 -11.77
N ASP A 140 10.64 3.17 -11.56
CA ASP A 140 10.96 1.91 -12.24
C ASP A 140 9.97 0.79 -11.86
N ILE A 141 9.41 0.86 -10.66
CA ILE A 141 8.45 -0.11 -10.12
C ILE A 141 7.04 0.21 -10.61
N THR A 142 6.64 1.47 -10.46
CA THR A 142 5.26 1.93 -10.69
C THR A 142 4.95 2.18 -12.16
N MET A 143 5.98 2.40 -12.99
CA MET A 143 5.87 2.85 -14.39
C MET A 143 5.20 4.23 -14.52
N ILE A 144 5.23 5.05 -13.46
CA ILE A 144 4.70 6.42 -13.41
C ILE A 144 5.87 7.39 -13.22
N SER A 145 5.91 8.47 -14.01
CA SER A 145 6.99 9.45 -13.93
C SER A 145 7.08 10.10 -12.54
N PHE A 146 8.28 10.53 -12.15
CA PHE A 146 8.50 11.10 -10.82
C PHE A 146 7.73 12.41 -10.65
N GLY A 147 7.72 13.28 -11.67
CA GLY A 147 6.95 14.51 -11.72
C GLY A 147 5.43 14.29 -11.65
N ASP A 148 4.88 13.26 -12.30
CA ASP A 148 3.44 12.98 -12.24
C ASP A 148 2.99 12.60 -10.81
N ARG A 149 3.87 11.96 -10.02
CA ARG A 149 3.58 11.60 -8.63
C ARG A 149 3.62 12.79 -7.68
N LEU A 150 4.44 13.80 -7.99
CA LEU A 150 4.59 15.01 -7.19
C LEU A 150 3.55 16.09 -7.53
N TYR A 151 3.05 16.09 -8.77
CA TYR A 151 2.11 17.09 -9.24
C TYR A 151 0.87 17.20 -8.35
N GLY A 152 0.55 18.43 -7.94
CA GLY A 152 -0.63 18.73 -7.14
C GLY A 152 -0.53 18.32 -5.67
N ARG A 153 0.69 18.09 -5.16
CA ARG A 153 1.02 17.86 -3.76
C ARG A 153 1.74 19.08 -3.18
N TYR A 154 1.77 19.20 -1.85
CA TYR A 154 2.55 20.22 -1.16
C TYR A 154 3.91 19.67 -0.72
N ALA A 155 4.95 20.48 -0.79
CA ALA A 155 6.27 20.12 -0.28
C ALA A 155 6.30 20.17 1.26
N ALA A 156 6.84 19.12 1.90
CA ALA A 156 7.00 19.09 3.36
C ALA A 156 8.32 19.75 3.81
N GLU A 157 9.30 19.81 2.92
CA GLU A 157 10.63 20.39 3.12
C GLU A 157 11.04 21.19 1.87
N ASP A 158 12.01 22.09 1.99
CA ASP A 158 12.54 22.85 0.86
C ASP A 158 13.20 21.90 -0.15
N VAL A 159 12.75 21.93 -1.40
CA VAL A 159 13.30 21.08 -2.48
C VAL A 159 14.24 21.92 -3.32
N ALA A 160 15.50 21.98 -2.89
CA ALA A 160 16.57 22.73 -3.55
C ALA A 160 16.10 24.15 -3.93
N ASP A 161 16.32 24.57 -5.18
CA ASP A 161 15.89 25.88 -5.69
C ASP A 161 14.53 25.82 -6.42
N HIS A 162 13.80 24.70 -6.35
CA HIS A 162 12.58 24.48 -7.15
C HIS A 162 11.29 24.84 -6.41
N VAL A 163 11.17 24.52 -5.12
CA VAL A 163 9.95 24.79 -4.32
C VAL A 163 10.29 24.87 -2.83
N ALA A 164 9.69 25.84 -2.13
CA ALA A 164 9.87 25.99 -0.68
C ALA A 164 8.89 25.08 0.10
N LYS A 165 9.19 24.88 1.38
CA LYS A 165 8.31 24.18 2.32
C LYS A 165 6.90 24.80 2.32
N ASP A 166 5.89 23.94 2.41
CA ASP A 166 4.47 24.28 2.42
C ASP A 166 3.95 24.95 1.13
N GLU A 167 4.71 24.86 0.03
CA GLU A 167 4.27 25.33 -1.29
C GLU A 167 3.73 24.20 -2.17
N LEU A 168 2.81 24.57 -3.05
CA LEU A 168 2.18 23.66 -4.00
C LEU A 168 3.11 23.33 -5.17
N ILE A 169 3.32 22.04 -5.41
CA ILE A 169 4.07 21.54 -6.56
C ILE A 169 3.18 21.61 -7.81
N THR A 170 3.32 22.70 -8.56
CA THR A 170 2.62 22.92 -9.83
C THR A 170 3.19 22.05 -10.96
N ARG A 171 2.53 21.99 -12.13
CA ARG A 171 3.02 21.20 -13.26
C ARG A 171 4.39 21.67 -13.75
N GLU A 172 4.63 22.98 -13.69
CA GLU A 172 5.91 23.58 -14.09
C GLU A 172 7.04 23.14 -13.15
N ILE A 173 6.80 23.21 -11.83
CA ILE A 173 7.74 22.77 -10.79
C ILE A 173 7.99 21.26 -10.90
N ALA A 174 6.93 20.46 -11.05
CA ALA A 174 7.05 19.00 -11.20
C ALA A 174 7.92 18.61 -12.40
N ASN A 175 7.74 19.28 -13.54
CA ASN A 175 8.57 19.05 -14.72
C ASN A 175 10.02 19.54 -14.51
N ALA A 176 10.23 20.62 -13.75
CA ALA A 176 11.58 21.09 -13.42
C ALA A 176 12.32 20.07 -12.55
N ILE A 177 11.65 19.53 -11.54
CA ILE A 177 12.17 18.45 -10.67
C ILE A 177 12.45 17.17 -11.47
N GLU A 178 11.55 16.78 -12.38
CA GLU A 178 11.74 15.60 -13.24
C GLU A 178 13.03 15.72 -14.06
N ASN A 179 13.28 16.90 -14.63
CA ASN A 179 14.46 17.17 -15.47
C ASN A 179 15.77 17.31 -14.69
N ASP A 180 15.72 17.43 -13.36
CA ASP A 180 16.90 17.53 -12.50
C ASP A 180 17.34 16.14 -12.01
N PRO A 181 18.45 15.58 -12.54
CA PRO A 181 18.89 14.23 -12.16
C PRO A 181 19.50 14.15 -10.76
N TYR A 182 19.79 15.29 -10.12
CA TYR A 182 20.38 15.30 -8.77
C TYR A 182 19.32 15.09 -7.68
N ILE A 183 18.04 15.27 -7.99
CA ILE A 183 16.93 15.07 -7.06
C ILE A 183 16.51 13.60 -7.11
N THR A 184 16.93 12.83 -6.10
CA THR A 184 16.60 11.41 -5.96
C THR A 184 15.35 11.16 -5.11
N GLU A 185 14.97 12.10 -4.27
CA GLU A 185 13.80 12.02 -3.40
C GLU A 185 13.19 13.40 -3.17
N VAL A 186 11.88 13.44 -2.92
CA VAL A 186 11.15 14.64 -2.52
C VAL A 186 10.19 14.28 -1.41
N LYS A 187 10.23 15.04 -0.31
CA LYS A 187 9.32 14.86 0.83
C LYS A 187 8.07 15.70 0.62
N ILE A 188 6.91 15.04 0.52
CA ILE A 188 5.61 15.69 0.28
C ILE A 188 4.72 15.57 1.50
N GLN A 189 3.79 16.51 1.66
CA GLN A 189 2.67 16.31 2.57
C GLN A 189 1.74 15.22 2.02
N SER A 190 1.35 14.29 2.87
CA SER A 190 0.66 13.07 2.48
C SER A 190 -0.42 12.71 3.49
N VAL A 191 -1.46 12.05 2.98
CA VAL A 191 -2.51 11.47 3.81
C VAL A 191 -1.95 10.47 4.82
N LEU A 192 -0.80 9.84 4.52
CA LEU A 192 -0.15 8.86 5.40
C LEU A 192 0.67 9.48 6.54
N SER A 193 1.23 10.68 6.35
CA SER A 193 2.16 11.32 7.28
C SER A 193 1.53 12.39 8.18
N THR A 194 0.27 12.76 7.93
CA THR A 194 -0.47 13.69 8.79
C THR A 194 -0.77 13.12 10.18
N ASN A 195 -0.65 13.98 11.20
CA ASN A 195 -0.95 13.68 12.60
C ASN A 195 -2.45 13.75 12.90
N ASN A 196 -3.25 14.40 12.06
CA ASN A 196 -4.69 14.47 12.25
C ASN A 196 -5.33 13.12 11.99
N LEU A 197 -5.88 12.48 13.04
CA LEU A 197 -6.44 11.12 12.93
C LEU A 197 -7.90 11.08 12.48
N ARG A 198 -8.68 12.16 12.67
CA ARG A 198 -10.11 12.23 12.33
C ARG A 198 -10.39 12.67 10.90
N GLY A 199 -9.44 13.34 10.26
CA GLY A 199 -9.60 13.82 8.89
C GLY A 199 -8.28 13.93 8.14
N VAL A 200 -8.35 14.51 6.95
CA VAL A 200 -7.20 14.77 6.11
C VAL A 200 -7.06 16.29 5.91
N PRO A 201 -5.96 16.92 6.33
CA PRO A 201 -5.72 18.33 6.03
C PRO A 201 -5.75 18.61 4.53
N GLN A 202 -6.17 19.82 4.14
CA GLN A 202 -6.29 20.20 2.73
C GLN A 202 -4.94 20.12 2.02
N ARG A 203 -3.84 20.52 2.67
CA ARG A 203 -2.48 20.46 2.10
C ARG A 203 -1.92 19.04 2.00
N SER A 204 -2.18 18.18 2.99
CA SER A 204 -1.79 16.76 2.96
C SER A 204 -2.49 15.98 1.83
N TYR A 205 -3.70 16.38 1.45
CA TYR A 205 -4.38 15.84 0.26
C TYR A 205 -3.93 16.53 -1.05
N GLY A 206 -3.79 17.86 -1.01
CA GLY A 206 -3.42 18.73 -2.12
C GLY A 206 -4.58 19.01 -3.08
N ILE A 207 -4.29 19.01 -4.38
CA ILE A 207 -5.27 19.33 -5.44
C ILE A 207 -6.31 18.23 -5.59
N ASP A 208 -7.57 18.61 -5.76
CA ASP A 208 -8.62 17.73 -6.25
C ASP A 208 -8.44 17.49 -7.77
N MET A 209 -8.28 16.22 -8.14
CA MET A 209 -8.01 15.80 -9.52
C MET A 209 -9.17 16.09 -10.47
N ALA A 210 -10.40 16.26 -9.95
CA ALA A 210 -11.57 16.58 -10.77
C ALA A 210 -11.65 18.07 -11.14
N THR A 211 -11.20 18.95 -10.25
CA THR A 211 -11.36 20.40 -10.39
C THR A 211 -10.05 21.13 -10.71
N GLY A 212 -8.90 20.51 -10.40
CA GLY A 212 -7.57 21.10 -10.62
C GLY A 212 -7.21 22.20 -9.61
N VAL A 213 -8.01 22.40 -8.57
CA VAL A 213 -7.77 23.37 -7.49
C VAL A 213 -7.56 22.65 -6.16
N LEU A 214 -7.10 23.38 -5.13
CA LEU A 214 -6.98 22.85 -3.77
C LEU A 214 -8.33 22.26 -3.34
N VAL A 215 -8.30 21.07 -2.72
CA VAL A 215 -9.51 20.41 -2.23
C VAL A 215 -10.25 21.30 -1.22
N ASP A 216 -11.57 21.34 -1.29
CA ASP A 216 -12.38 22.11 -0.34
C ASP A 216 -12.44 21.44 1.04
N LYS A 217 -12.97 22.15 2.04
CA LYS A 217 -13.22 21.64 3.39
C LYS A 217 -14.40 20.66 3.39
N ALA A 218 -14.39 19.69 4.30
CA ALA A 218 -15.45 18.69 4.45
C ALA A 218 -15.82 17.94 3.15
N GLN A 219 -14.84 17.72 2.27
CA GLN A 219 -14.99 16.98 1.03
C GLN A 219 -14.90 15.47 1.32
N PRO A 220 -15.78 14.61 0.74
CA PRO A 220 -15.78 13.17 0.96
C PRO A 220 -14.67 12.45 0.17
N VAL A 221 -13.41 12.81 0.43
CA VAL A 221 -12.23 12.28 -0.26
C VAL A 221 -12.09 10.77 -0.12
N GLY A 222 -12.58 10.17 0.96
CA GLY A 222 -12.59 8.73 1.13
C GLY A 222 -13.52 8.00 0.16
N VAL A 223 -14.73 8.51 -0.09
CA VAL A 223 -15.65 7.94 -1.08
C VAL A 223 -15.09 8.12 -2.49
N ILE A 224 -14.53 9.30 -2.78
CA ILE A 224 -13.88 9.58 -4.07
C ILE A 224 -12.75 8.58 -4.30
N ALA A 225 -11.86 8.40 -3.32
CA ALA A 225 -10.76 7.46 -3.40
C ALA A 225 -11.23 6.01 -3.64
N ALA A 226 -12.24 5.56 -2.90
CA ALA A 226 -12.79 4.22 -3.07
C ALA A 226 -13.37 3.98 -4.47
N GLN A 227 -14.04 4.99 -5.05
CA GLN A 227 -14.57 4.91 -6.41
C GLN A 227 -13.46 4.96 -7.47
N SER A 228 -12.49 5.86 -7.31
CA SER A 228 -11.34 6.01 -8.20
C SER A 228 -10.45 4.77 -8.26
N VAL A 229 -10.43 3.97 -7.20
CA VAL A 229 -9.74 2.67 -7.18
C VAL A 229 -10.67 1.54 -7.65
N GLY A 230 -11.92 1.52 -7.19
CA GLY A 230 -12.85 0.43 -7.43
C GLY A 230 -13.39 0.36 -8.87
N GLU A 231 -13.70 1.49 -9.51
CA GLU A 231 -14.22 1.52 -10.88
C GLU A 231 -13.19 0.96 -11.89
N PRO A 232 -11.92 1.40 -11.91
CA PRO A 232 -10.90 0.79 -12.77
C PRO A 232 -10.66 -0.69 -12.45
N GLY A 233 -10.93 -1.13 -11.21
CA GLY A 233 -10.94 -2.55 -10.84
C GLY A 233 -11.84 -3.42 -11.72
N THR A 234 -12.94 -2.86 -12.23
CA THR A 234 -13.83 -3.59 -13.15
C THR A 234 -13.15 -3.79 -14.50
N GLN A 235 -12.34 -2.83 -14.92
CA GLN A 235 -11.54 -2.98 -16.13
C GLN A 235 -10.42 -4.00 -15.92
N LEU A 236 -9.87 -4.10 -14.70
CA LEU A 236 -8.88 -5.13 -14.38
C LEU A 236 -9.44 -6.54 -14.56
N THR A 237 -10.70 -6.78 -14.21
CA THR A 237 -11.33 -8.10 -14.38
C THR A 237 -11.72 -8.42 -15.83
N LEU A 238 -12.02 -7.37 -16.62
CA LEU A 238 -12.49 -7.50 -18.00
C LEU A 238 -11.34 -7.55 -19.03
N ARG A 239 -10.22 -6.87 -18.77
CA ARG A 239 -9.07 -6.76 -19.70
C ARG A 239 -7.88 -7.65 -19.36
N THR A 240 -7.91 -8.42 -18.27
CA THR A 240 -6.81 -9.30 -17.79
C THR A 240 -6.38 -10.43 -18.73
N PHE A 241 -7.00 -10.59 -19.90
CA PHE A 241 -6.61 -11.61 -20.85
C PHE A 241 -6.03 -10.95 -22.09
N HIS A 242 -5.00 -11.58 -22.68
CA HIS A 242 -4.29 -11.28 -23.95
C HIS A 242 -2.83 -10.80 -23.85
N GLN A 243 -2.06 -11.21 -22.84
CA GLN A 243 -0.59 -11.36 -22.97
C GLN A 243 -0.14 -12.78 -22.57
N GLY A 244 -0.66 -13.79 -23.29
CA GLY A 244 -0.08 -15.12 -23.26
C GLY A 244 1.23 -15.12 -24.03
N GLY A 245 2.36 -14.86 -23.36
CA GLY A 245 3.60 -14.69 -24.10
C GLY A 245 4.91 -14.74 -23.33
N VAL A 246 4.98 -14.19 -22.12
CA VAL A 246 6.26 -14.11 -21.39
C VAL A 246 6.14 -14.81 -20.05
N GLN A 247 6.94 -15.86 -19.89
CA GLN A 247 7.21 -16.51 -18.62
C GLN A 247 8.19 -15.64 -17.81
N GLU A 248 7.85 -14.36 -17.62
CA GLU A 248 8.58 -13.46 -16.72
C GLU A 248 7.62 -12.84 -15.72
N SER A 249 7.70 -13.35 -14.50
CA SER A 249 7.22 -12.79 -13.25
C SER A 249 5.70 -12.62 -13.09
N ASP A 250 5.29 -12.66 -11.83
CA ASP A 250 3.96 -12.76 -11.22
C ASP A 250 2.92 -11.66 -11.58
N ILE A 251 3.11 -10.94 -12.69
CA ILE A 251 2.34 -9.76 -13.13
C ILE A 251 0.89 -10.13 -13.52
N THR A 252 0.60 -11.41 -13.78
CA THR A 252 -0.68 -11.88 -14.34
C THR A 252 -1.87 -11.90 -13.36
N GLN A 253 -1.70 -11.48 -12.10
CA GLN A 253 -2.74 -11.67 -11.09
C GLN A 253 -3.82 -10.59 -11.06
N GLY A 254 -3.67 -9.45 -11.76
CA GLY A 254 -4.74 -8.44 -11.94
C GLY A 254 -5.49 -8.08 -10.65
N LEU A 255 -6.84 -8.14 -10.69
CA LEU A 255 -7.68 -7.85 -9.52
C LEU A 255 -7.42 -8.77 -8.31
N PRO A 256 -7.31 -10.12 -8.44
CA PRO A 256 -7.00 -11.00 -7.31
C PRO A 256 -5.82 -10.56 -6.45
N ARG A 257 -4.78 -9.99 -7.06
CA ARG A 257 -3.62 -9.48 -6.32
C ARG A 257 -3.93 -8.19 -5.58
N VAL A 258 -4.69 -7.28 -6.19
CA VAL A 258 -5.18 -6.06 -5.52
C VAL A 258 -6.04 -6.43 -4.31
N GLU A 259 -6.93 -7.41 -4.44
CA GLU A 259 -7.72 -7.91 -3.32
C GLU A 259 -6.86 -8.56 -2.23
N GLU A 260 -5.85 -9.34 -2.61
CA GLU A 260 -4.92 -9.97 -1.67
C GLU A 260 -4.18 -8.91 -0.82
N LEU A 261 -3.73 -7.83 -1.47
CA LEU A 261 -3.06 -6.70 -0.81
C LEU A 261 -4.01 -5.94 0.14
N PHE A 262 -5.19 -5.54 -0.34
CA PHE A 262 -6.15 -4.79 0.50
C PHE A 262 -6.78 -5.64 1.61
N GLU A 263 -6.80 -6.96 1.49
CA GLU A 263 -7.23 -7.85 2.56
C GLU A 263 -6.09 -8.30 3.49
N ALA A 264 -4.86 -7.80 3.26
CA ALA A 264 -3.66 -8.17 3.99
C ALA A 264 -3.48 -9.71 4.10
N ARG A 265 -3.75 -10.43 3.01
CA ARG A 265 -3.67 -11.89 2.96
C ARG A 265 -2.23 -12.35 2.73
N THR A 266 -1.91 -13.54 3.22
CA THR A 266 -0.64 -14.20 2.89
C THR A 266 -0.59 -14.52 1.39
N PRO A 267 0.46 -14.08 0.67
CA PRO A 267 0.56 -14.33 -0.76
C PRO A 267 0.86 -15.79 -1.07
N LYS A 268 0.29 -16.31 -2.17
CA LYS A 268 0.53 -17.69 -2.63
C LYS A 268 1.98 -17.94 -3.07
N GLY A 269 2.60 -16.94 -3.70
CA GLY A 269 4.00 -16.94 -4.12
C GLY A 269 4.86 -16.11 -3.19
N GLN A 270 4.81 -16.39 -1.88
CA GLN A 270 5.55 -15.61 -0.87
C GLN A 270 7.05 -15.65 -1.14
N ALA A 271 7.66 -14.47 -1.27
CA ALA A 271 9.10 -14.32 -1.32
C ALA A 271 9.71 -14.52 0.07
N TYR A 272 10.91 -15.12 0.10
CA TYR A 272 11.70 -15.19 1.32
C TYR A 272 12.28 -13.81 1.62
N MET A 273 12.18 -13.39 2.87
CA MET A 273 12.76 -12.15 3.38
C MET A 273 13.79 -12.48 4.45
N THR A 274 14.84 -11.66 4.54
CA THR A 274 15.77 -11.78 5.66
C THR A 274 15.20 -11.16 6.93
N GLU A 275 15.50 -11.74 8.08
CA GLU A 275 15.15 -11.21 9.40
C GLU A 275 16.32 -10.42 10.01
N VAL A 276 17.51 -10.54 9.43
CA VAL A 276 18.74 -9.92 9.92
C VAL A 276 19.45 -9.14 8.81
N SER A 277 20.09 -8.05 9.20
CA SER A 277 20.99 -7.32 8.32
C SER A 277 22.38 -7.96 8.32
N GLY A 278 23.07 -7.99 7.18
CA GLY A 278 24.40 -8.55 7.08
C GLY A 278 24.81 -8.88 5.65
N THR A 279 25.88 -9.64 5.52
CA THR A 279 26.37 -10.13 4.21
C THR A 279 25.71 -11.47 3.87
N ALA A 280 25.15 -11.57 2.66
CA ALA A 280 24.54 -12.78 2.13
C ALA A 280 25.60 -13.71 1.51
N GLU A 281 25.60 -14.98 1.89
CA GLU A 281 26.31 -16.06 1.21
C GLU A 281 25.31 -17.01 0.59
N VAL A 282 25.50 -17.33 -0.69
CA VAL A 282 24.55 -18.16 -1.46
C VAL A 282 25.27 -19.36 -2.05
N TRP A 283 24.76 -20.57 -1.79
CA TRP A 283 25.25 -21.80 -2.41
C TRP A 283 24.14 -22.80 -2.68
N GLU A 284 24.40 -23.75 -3.57
CA GLU A 284 23.47 -24.83 -3.92
C GLU A 284 23.72 -26.06 -3.04
N ASP A 285 22.65 -26.63 -2.48
CA ASP A 285 22.66 -27.88 -1.72
C ASP A 285 21.57 -28.82 -2.26
N GLY A 286 21.98 -29.65 -3.23
CA GLY A 286 21.13 -30.65 -3.87
C GLY A 286 20.06 -30.03 -4.78
N LYS A 287 18.82 -29.92 -4.27
CA LYS A 287 17.68 -29.31 -5.01
C LYS A 287 17.21 -28.00 -4.38
N LYS A 288 17.97 -27.49 -3.42
CA LYS A 288 17.69 -26.27 -2.68
C LYS A 288 18.86 -25.33 -2.84
N TYR A 289 18.57 -24.04 -2.78
CA TYR A 289 19.57 -23.04 -2.52
C TYR A 289 19.55 -22.67 -1.05
N ILE A 290 20.72 -22.45 -0.50
CA ILE A 290 20.88 -21.94 0.85
C ILE A 290 21.36 -20.51 0.73
N VAL A 291 20.63 -19.60 1.38
CA VAL A 291 21.07 -18.23 1.59
C VAL A 291 21.34 -18.09 3.08
N GLN A 292 22.60 -17.86 3.45
CA GLN A 292 22.98 -17.58 4.83
C GLN A 292 23.33 -16.12 4.94
N ILE A 293 22.78 -15.44 5.95
CA ILE A 293 23.07 -14.04 6.21
C ILE A 293 23.85 -13.97 7.50
N THR A 294 25.06 -13.45 7.38
CA THR A 294 25.98 -13.29 8.50
C THR A 294 25.95 -11.81 8.89
N PRO A 295 25.44 -11.49 10.10
CA PRO A 295 25.49 -10.11 10.60
C PRO A 295 26.93 -9.60 10.63
N GLU A 296 27.15 -8.39 10.15
CA GLU A 296 28.47 -7.76 10.29
C GLU A 296 28.73 -7.50 11.78
N VAL A 297 29.98 -7.70 12.20
CA VAL A 297 30.41 -7.56 13.60
C VAL A 297 30.02 -6.17 14.08
N GLY A 298 29.18 -6.14 15.11
CA GLY A 298 28.47 -4.94 15.51
C GLY A 298 29.39 -3.88 16.11
N HIS A 299 28.95 -2.63 15.89
CA HIS A 299 29.31 -1.40 16.57
C HIS A 299 30.46 -1.49 17.60
N ILE A 300 31.57 -0.83 17.29
CA ILE A 300 32.70 -0.65 18.21
C ILE A 300 32.51 0.70 18.90
N GLU A 301 32.18 0.68 20.19
CA GLU A 301 32.09 1.89 20.99
C GLU A 301 33.38 2.09 21.81
N ARG A 302 33.95 3.29 21.74
CA ARG A 302 35.18 3.65 22.47
C ARG A 302 34.80 4.55 23.64
N ILE A 303 34.98 4.02 24.85
CA ILE A 303 34.67 4.73 26.09
C ILE A 303 35.99 5.15 26.75
N ALA A 304 36.19 6.46 26.96
CA ALA A 304 37.40 6.98 27.59
C ALA A 304 37.41 6.68 29.11
N LEU A 305 38.54 6.17 29.61
CA LEU A 305 38.77 5.95 31.02
C LEU A 305 39.21 7.27 31.64
N GLU A 306 38.27 8.12 32.05
CA GLU A 306 38.55 9.41 32.72
C GLU A 306 39.11 9.20 34.16
N GLY A 307 40.22 8.47 34.31
CA GLY A 307 40.84 8.15 35.60
C GLY A 307 40.13 7.05 36.43
N ARG A 308 39.21 6.28 35.81
CA ARG A 308 38.45 5.19 36.47
C ARG A 308 39.20 3.85 36.38
N THR A 309 39.08 2.99 37.41
CA THR A 309 39.69 1.65 37.42
C THR A 309 38.80 0.63 36.70
N VAL A 310 39.40 -0.14 35.79
CA VAL A 310 38.70 -1.16 34.99
C VAL A 310 38.42 -2.40 35.84
N ASN A 311 37.17 -2.84 35.92
CA ASN A 311 36.77 -4.03 36.69
C ASN A 311 36.73 -5.31 35.85
N VAL A 312 36.69 -5.18 34.52
CA VAL A 312 36.60 -6.30 33.57
C VAL A 312 37.95 -6.66 32.98
N LYS A 313 38.22 -7.96 32.79
CA LYS A 313 39.45 -8.43 32.13
C LYS A 313 39.36 -8.20 30.63
N ALA A 314 40.49 -7.88 29.99
CA ALA A 314 40.57 -7.81 28.53
C ALA A 314 40.16 -9.15 27.90
N GLY A 315 39.23 -9.11 26.94
CA GLY A 315 38.61 -10.27 26.30
C GLY A 315 37.40 -10.86 27.04
N ALA A 316 36.89 -10.21 28.08
CA ALA A 316 35.69 -10.65 28.78
C ALA A 316 34.41 -10.32 28.00
N ASN A 317 33.47 -11.26 27.99
CA ASN A 317 32.15 -11.08 27.41
C ASN A 317 31.21 -10.46 28.48
N VAL A 318 30.60 -9.31 28.17
CA VAL A 318 29.77 -8.52 29.08
C VAL A 318 28.36 -8.36 28.50
N LYS A 319 27.37 -8.24 29.37
CA LYS A 319 25.98 -7.94 28.97
C LYS A 319 25.67 -6.46 29.16
N ALA A 320 24.70 -5.96 28.42
CA ALA A 320 24.11 -4.65 28.61
C ALA A 320 23.67 -4.48 30.09
N GLY A 321 24.19 -3.46 30.76
CA GLY A 321 23.98 -3.25 32.20
C GLY A 321 25.15 -3.66 33.11
N ASP A 322 26.18 -4.36 32.61
CA ASP A 322 27.35 -4.74 33.41
C ASP A 322 28.30 -3.55 33.65
N VAL A 323 28.90 -3.47 34.85
CA VAL A 323 29.80 -2.38 35.22
C VAL A 323 31.21 -2.62 34.65
N LEU A 324 31.63 -1.77 33.72
CA LEU A 324 32.90 -1.83 33.02
C LEU A 324 34.05 -1.18 33.82
N ALA A 325 33.80 -0.03 34.44
CA ALA A 325 34.79 0.69 35.24
C ALA A 325 34.16 1.46 36.40
N THR A 326 34.84 1.50 37.54
CA THR A 326 34.42 2.22 38.76
C THR A 326 35.42 3.32 39.10
N GLY A 327 34.96 4.50 39.51
CA GLY A 327 35.83 5.58 39.99
C GLY A 327 35.78 5.73 41.51
N GLU A 328 36.81 6.34 42.11
CA GLU A 328 36.84 6.61 43.55
C GLU A 328 35.89 7.77 43.92
N SER A 329 34.83 7.40 44.64
CA SER A 329 34.06 8.15 45.63
C SER A 329 33.14 9.33 45.27
N GLU A 330 32.86 9.64 43.99
CA GLU A 330 31.63 10.40 43.62
C GLU A 330 31.25 10.33 42.11
N SER A 331 32.04 9.65 41.28
CA SER A 331 31.80 9.52 39.83
C SER A 331 30.93 8.30 39.50
N LYS A 332 29.88 8.49 38.67
CA LYS A 332 29.02 7.39 38.17
C LYS A 332 29.85 6.25 37.55
N PRO A 333 29.50 4.98 37.81
CA PRO A 333 30.14 3.83 37.18
C PRO A 333 29.85 3.82 35.67
N ILE A 334 30.83 3.38 34.88
CA ILE A 334 30.64 3.16 33.43
C ILE A 334 29.98 1.80 33.27
N ILE A 335 28.82 1.78 32.62
CA ILE A 335 27.99 0.59 32.40
C ILE A 335 28.05 0.24 30.91
N ALA A 336 28.03 -1.06 30.58
CA ALA A 336 27.98 -1.55 29.22
C ALA A 336 26.65 -1.16 28.55
N PRO A 337 26.66 -0.40 27.44
CA PRO A 337 25.45 -0.02 26.72
C PRO A 337 24.83 -1.18 25.92
N PHE A 338 25.63 -2.18 25.52
CA PHE A 338 25.17 -3.36 24.77
C PHE A 338 26.01 -4.61 25.08
N ASP A 339 25.52 -5.78 24.70
CA ASP A 339 26.22 -7.08 24.86
C ASP A 339 27.45 -7.14 23.94
N GLY A 340 28.62 -7.46 24.49
CA GLY A 340 29.85 -7.43 23.70
C GLY A 340 31.09 -7.96 24.40
N VAL A 341 32.21 -7.94 23.68
CA VAL A 341 33.53 -8.26 24.20
C VAL A 341 34.27 -6.97 24.51
N VAL A 342 34.83 -6.89 25.71
CA VAL A 342 35.58 -5.73 26.18
C VAL A 342 37.07 -5.93 25.93
N GLU A 343 37.69 -5.00 25.21
CA GLU A 343 39.14 -4.82 25.19
C GLU A 343 39.52 -3.56 25.97
N SER A 344 40.48 -3.68 26.88
CA SER A 344 41.01 -2.53 27.64
C SER A 344 42.38 -2.12 27.12
N THR A 345 42.54 -0.84 26.83
CA THR A 345 43.83 -0.16 26.58
C THR A 345 44.04 0.89 27.68
N ASP A 346 45.28 1.32 27.95
CA ASP A 346 45.65 2.14 29.12
C ASP A 346 44.74 3.37 29.39
N ASP A 347 44.19 4.01 28.36
CA ASP A 347 43.30 5.19 28.46
C ASP A 347 41.85 5.00 27.91
N THR A 348 41.52 3.83 27.34
CA THR A 348 40.19 3.59 26.72
C THR A 348 39.71 2.14 26.84
N ILE A 349 38.42 1.96 27.12
CA ILE A 349 37.71 0.70 26.94
C ILE A 349 37.09 0.67 25.55
N VAL A 350 37.37 -0.38 24.79
CA VAL A 350 36.73 -0.67 23.51
C VAL A 350 35.72 -1.80 23.75
N LEU A 351 34.44 -1.52 23.53
CA LEU A 351 33.38 -2.52 23.58
C LEU A 351 32.99 -2.88 22.14
N ALA A 352 33.26 -4.11 21.73
CA ALA A 352 32.85 -4.64 20.44
C ALA A 352 31.59 -5.49 20.61
N ALA A 353 30.52 -5.20 19.88
CA ALA A 353 29.28 -5.97 20.03
C ALA A 353 29.49 -7.42 19.58
N ASN A 354 28.84 -8.37 20.26
CA ASN A 354 28.85 -9.76 19.81
C ASN A 354 28.16 -9.84 18.44
N ALA A 355 28.82 -10.45 17.44
CA ALA A 355 28.18 -10.74 16.16
C ALA A 355 26.98 -11.65 16.39
N GLY A 356 25.82 -11.28 15.82
CA GLY A 356 24.64 -12.13 15.84
C GLY A 356 24.92 -13.47 15.15
N SER A 357 24.23 -14.53 15.58
CA SER A 357 24.32 -15.84 14.94
C SER A 357 23.88 -15.74 13.47
N PRO A 358 24.62 -16.35 12.51
CA PRO A 358 24.19 -16.38 11.12
C PRO A 358 22.81 -17.03 10.98
N VAL A 359 21.95 -16.43 10.17
CA VAL A 359 20.60 -16.96 9.89
C VAL A 359 20.61 -17.63 8.53
N ARG A 360 20.14 -18.89 8.48
CA ARG A 360 20.15 -19.72 7.27
C ARG A 360 18.73 -19.91 6.73
N TYR A 361 18.54 -19.59 5.46
CA TYR A 361 17.30 -19.77 4.71
C TYR A 361 17.45 -20.91 3.71
N GLU A 362 16.53 -21.88 3.76
CA GLU A 362 16.44 -22.96 2.78
C GLU A 362 15.38 -22.64 1.72
N ILE A 363 15.85 -22.35 0.51
CA ILE A 363 15.01 -21.91 -0.61
C ILE A 363 14.86 -23.07 -1.62
N PRO A 364 13.64 -23.43 -2.06
CA PRO A 364 13.46 -24.42 -3.11
C PRO A 364 14.13 -24.00 -4.42
N GLY A 365 14.81 -24.92 -5.12
CA GLY A 365 15.50 -24.63 -6.39
C GLY A 365 14.59 -24.21 -7.55
N THR A 366 13.27 -24.23 -7.37
CA THR A 366 12.29 -23.69 -8.32
C THR A 366 12.12 -22.17 -8.23
N MET A 367 12.56 -21.55 -7.14
CA MET A 367 12.48 -20.10 -6.95
C MET A 367 13.73 -19.41 -7.48
N GLN A 368 13.54 -18.26 -8.12
CA GLN A 368 14.64 -17.41 -8.56
C GLN A 368 15.16 -16.59 -7.39
N ILE A 369 16.47 -16.64 -7.15
CA ILE A 369 17.15 -15.83 -6.12
C ILE A 369 17.47 -14.46 -6.71
N LEU A 370 17.27 -13.42 -5.91
CA LEU A 370 17.55 -12.03 -6.29
C LEU A 370 18.86 -11.50 -5.70
N VAL A 371 19.40 -12.16 -4.68
CA VAL A 371 20.66 -11.80 -4.00
C VAL A 371 21.84 -12.64 -4.49
N ALA A 372 22.99 -12.01 -4.65
CA ALA A 372 24.25 -12.67 -4.95
C ALA A 372 25.08 -12.89 -3.67
N SER A 373 26.03 -13.83 -3.75
CA SER A 373 26.98 -14.04 -2.66
C SER A 373 27.92 -12.84 -2.54
N GLY A 374 27.98 -12.24 -1.36
CA GLY A 374 28.70 -11.00 -1.07
C GLY A 374 27.82 -9.75 -1.02
N ASP A 375 26.52 -9.85 -1.34
CA ASP A 375 25.60 -8.70 -1.23
C ASP A 375 25.34 -8.35 0.24
N VAL A 376 25.29 -7.05 0.54
CA VAL A 376 24.85 -6.54 1.85
C VAL A 376 23.35 -6.36 1.79
N VAL A 377 22.64 -6.99 2.74
CA VAL A 377 21.18 -6.95 2.84
C VAL A 377 20.76 -6.44 4.20
N GLU A 378 19.64 -5.73 4.24
CA GLU A 378 19.01 -5.27 5.48
C GLU A 378 17.88 -6.18 5.91
N ALA A 379 17.57 -6.21 7.21
CA ALA A 379 16.39 -6.89 7.73
C ALA A 379 15.13 -6.45 6.96
N GLY A 380 14.39 -7.44 6.46
CA GLY A 380 13.21 -7.26 5.62
C GLY A 380 13.49 -7.13 4.11
N ASP A 381 14.73 -7.27 3.66
CA ASP A 381 15.02 -7.35 2.21
C ASP A 381 14.59 -8.68 1.62
N ARG A 382 14.20 -8.62 0.33
CA ARG A 382 13.77 -9.78 -0.44
C ARG A 382 14.97 -10.62 -0.88
N LEU A 383 14.93 -11.92 -0.64
CA LEU A 383 15.96 -12.88 -1.06
C LEU A 383 15.58 -13.59 -2.37
N THR A 384 14.27 -13.78 -2.61
CA THR A 384 13.75 -14.46 -3.80
C THR A 384 12.74 -13.61 -4.56
N ALA A 385 12.52 -13.96 -5.83
CA ALA A 385 11.38 -13.48 -6.58
C ALA A 385 10.07 -13.94 -5.91
N GLY A 386 9.04 -13.09 -5.98
CA GLY A 386 7.73 -13.35 -5.41
C GLY A 386 7.16 -12.13 -4.70
N SER A 387 6.02 -12.35 -4.04
CA SER A 387 5.26 -11.35 -3.32
C SER A 387 5.65 -11.29 -1.85
N LEU A 388 5.81 -10.09 -1.28
CA LEU A 388 6.14 -9.94 0.14
C LEU A 388 4.90 -10.15 1.02
N ASN A 389 5.09 -10.75 2.19
CA ASN A 389 4.07 -10.82 3.21
C ASN A 389 4.05 -9.49 3.99
N LEU A 390 2.89 -8.85 4.02
CA LEU A 390 2.75 -7.52 4.62
C LEU A 390 2.96 -7.51 6.14
N HIS A 391 2.59 -8.59 6.84
CA HIS A 391 2.81 -8.69 8.29
C HIS A 391 4.29 -8.86 8.64
N ASP A 392 5.01 -9.67 7.87
CA ASP A 392 6.46 -9.82 8.05
C ASP A 392 7.19 -8.53 7.67
N LEU A 393 6.77 -7.86 6.60
CA LEU A 393 7.31 -6.56 6.19
C LEU A 393 7.09 -5.49 7.27
N MET A 394 5.91 -5.43 7.87
CA MET A 394 5.62 -4.48 8.95
C MET A 394 6.46 -4.77 10.20
N ARG A 395 6.68 -6.04 10.54
CA ARG A 395 7.52 -6.45 11.66
C ARG A 395 9.00 -6.07 11.44
N LEU A 396 9.49 -6.20 10.21
CA LEU A 396 10.92 -6.07 9.90
C LEU A 396 11.33 -4.67 9.47
N LYS A 397 10.55 -4.00 8.61
CA LYS A 397 10.84 -2.64 8.08
C LYS A 397 9.91 -1.54 8.60
N GLY A 398 8.89 -1.89 9.38
CA GLY A 398 7.95 -0.93 9.94
C GLY A 398 6.79 -0.54 9.02
N ILE A 399 6.04 0.46 9.46
CA ILE A 399 4.76 0.87 8.88
C ILE A 399 4.95 1.54 7.52
N GLU A 400 5.82 2.56 7.45
CA GLU A 400 6.02 3.36 6.23
C GLU A 400 6.44 2.49 5.04
N ALA A 401 7.41 1.59 5.25
CA ALA A 401 7.87 0.66 4.21
C ALA A 401 6.75 -0.27 3.72
N THR A 402 5.88 -0.71 4.63
CA THR A 402 4.73 -1.56 4.30
C THR A 402 3.67 -0.78 3.51
N GLN A 403 3.36 0.45 3.93
CA GLN A 403 2.44 1.33 3.20
C GLN A 403 2.94 1.63 1.78
N ARG A 404 4.23 1.99 1.65
CA ARG A 404 4.89 2.23 0.35
C ARG A 404 4.82 1.00 -0.55
N TYR A 405 5.08 -0.20 -0.01
CA TYR A 405 4.99 -1.44 -0.77
C TYR A 405 3.58 -1.70 -1.30
N ILE A 406 2.54 -1.53 -0.47
CA ILE A 406 1.14 -1.72 -0.89
C ILE A 406 0.79 -0.73 -2.02
N ILE A 407 1.12 0.55 -1.86
CA ILE A 407 0.82 1.58 -2.86
C ILE A 407 1.52 1.27 -4.18
N ASN A 408 2.83 1.01 -4.16
CA ASN A 408 3.61 0.81 -5.38
C ASN A 408 3.20 -0.46 -6.12
N GLU A 409 2.88 -1.53 -5.41
CA GLU A 409 2.41 -2.77 -6.03
C GLU A 409 1.02 -2.58 -6.67
N VAL A 410 0.11 -1.89 -6.01
CA VAL A 410 -1.23 -1.60 -6.57
C VAL A 410 -1.13 -0.66 -7.77
N LEU A 411 -0.35 0.42 -7.69
CA LEU A 411 -0.10 1.34 -8.80
C LEU A 411 0.49 0.60 -10.01
N ARG A 412 1.49 -0.26 -9.79
CA ARG A 412 2.09 -1.08 -10.84
C ARG A 412 1.05 -1.96 -11.56
N ILE A 413 0.12 -2.56 -10.81
CA ILE A 413 -0.95 -3.41 -11.39
C ILE A 413 -1.91 -2.57 -12.25
N TYR A 414 -2.32 -1.38 -11.79
CA TYR A 414 -3.17 -0.48 -12.58
C TYR A 414 -2.44 0.07 -13.82
N ALA A 415 -1.20 0.53 -13.65
CA ALA A 415 -0.37 1.07 -14.72
C ALA A 415 -0.07 0.01 -15.81
N ALA A 416 0.20 -1.23 -15.43
CA ALA A 416 0.38 -2.35 -16.37
C ALA A 416 -0.85 -2.58 -17.27
N GLN A 417 -2.02 -2.10 -16.86
CA GLN A 417 -3.27 -2.19 -17.62
C GLN A 417 -3.68 -0.86 -18.28
N GLY A 418 -2.78 0.13 -18.26
CA GLY A 418 -3.03 1.46 -18.82
C GLY A 418 -4.12 2.23 -18.08
N GLN A 419 -4.32 1.95 -16.80
CA GLN A 419 -5.18 2.76 -15.92
C GLN A 419 -4.28 3.63 -15.04
N ASP A 420 -4.50 4.94 -15.12
CA ASP A 420 -3.78 5.91 -14.29
C ASP A 420 -4.62 6.23 -13.05
N VAL A 421 -4.15 5.78 -11.90
CA VAL A 421 -4.80 5.98 -10.60
C VAL A 421 -3.87 6.84 -9.74
N ALA A 422 -4.38 7.98 -9.26
CA ALA A 422 -3.58 8.87 -8.42
C ALA A 422 -3.22 8.21 -7.08
N GLY A 423 -1.93 8.28 -6.70
CA GLY A 423 -1.42 7.69 -5.45
C GLY A 423 -2.17 8.13 -4.20
N LYS A 424 -2.64 9.39 -4.15
CA LYS A 424 -3.42 9.94 -3.01
C LYS A 424 -4.69 9.14 -2.69
N HIS A 425 -5.33 8.53 -3.68
CA HIS A 425 -6.51 7.70 -3.44
C HIS A 425 -6.12 6.39 -2.75
N LEU A 426 -5.00 5.79 -3.13
CA LEU A 426 -4.47 4.60 -2.47
C LEU A 426 -3.97 4.92 -1.06
N GLU A 427 -3.35 6.07 -0.85
CA GLU A 427 -2.93 6.52 0.48
C GLU A 427 -4.10 6.58 1.47
N ILE A 428 -5.29 7.04 1.04
CA ILE A 428 -6.48 7.05 1.90
C ILE A 428 -6.90 5.63 2.30
N ILE A 429 -6.94 4.69 1.35
CA ILE A 429 -7.31 3.30 1.63
C ILE A 429 -6.27 2.64 2.54
N VAL A 430 -4.99 2.83 2.23
CA VAL A 430 -3.88 2.27 3.00
C VAL A 430 -3.87 2.86 4.41
N ARG A 431 -4.09 4.16 4.59
CA ARG A 431 -4.25 4.77 5.93
C ARG A 431 -5.31 4.05 6.76
N GLN A 432 -6.43 3.68 6.15
CA GLN A 432 -7.50 2.95 6.85
C GLN A 432 -7.11 1.51 7.20
N MET A 433 -6.27 0.83 6.42
CA MET A 433 -5.75 -0.50 6.79
C MET A 433 -4.92 -0.49 8.08
N PHE A 434 -4.35 0.67 8.43
CA PHE A 434 -3.51 0.90 9.60
C PHE A 434 -4.22 1.69 10.71
N SER A 435 -5.53 1.93 10.61
CA SER A 435 -6.27 2.81 11.54
C SER A 435 -6.66 2.16 12.87
N ARG A 436 -6.32 0.87 13.08
CA ARG A 436 -6.70 0.10 14.26
C ARG A 436 -5.48 -0.25 15.12
N VAL A 437 -5.71 -0.27 16.43
CA VAL A 437 -4.71 -0.64 17.43
C VAL A 437 -5.29 -1.70 18.36
N GLN A 438 -4.42 -2.57 18.88
CA GLN A 438 -4.74 -3.52 19.93
C GLN A 438 -4.20 -2.98 21.26
N VAL A 439 -5.05 -2.93 22.28
CA VAL A 439 -4.66 -2.50 23.63
C VAL A 439 -3.88 -3.62 24.31
N GLU A 440 -2.64 -3.33 24.73
CA GLU A 440 -1.80 -4.26 25.51
C GLU A 440 -2.03 -4.01 27.01
N ASP A 441 -1.87 -2.74 27.44
CA ASP A 441 -2.17 -2.29 28.79
C ASP A 441 -3.15 -1.12 28.74
N PRO A 442 -4.36 -1.24 29.32
CA PRO A 442 -5.33 -0.16 29.33
C PRO A 442 -4.95 1.01 30.25
N GLY A 443 -3.96 0.88 31.14
CA GLY A 443 -3.64 1.88 32.14
C GLY A 443 -4.85 2.27 32.98
N ASP A 444 -5.10 3.58 33.14
CA ASP A 444 -6.25 4.12 33.86
C ASP A 444 -7.48 4.39 32.97
N SER A 445 -7.49 3.88 31.74
CA SER A 445 -8.59 4.09 30.78
C SER A 445 -9.79 3.16 31.01
N SER A 446 -10.83 3.34 30.21
CA SER A 446 -12.01 2.46 30.17
C SER A 446 -11.85 1.25 29.23
N PHE A 447 -10.72 1.13 28.53
CA PHE A 447 -10.47 0.03 27.60
C PHE A 447 -10.09 -1.25 28.32
N VAL A 448 -10.17 -2.38 27.62
CA VAL A 448 -9.76 -3.69 28.13
C VAL A 448 -8.55 -4.20 27.34
N THR A 449 -7.63 -4.88 28.02
CA THR A 449 -6.53 -5.60 27.38
C THR A 449 -7.06 -6.55 26.29
N GLY A 450 -6.52 -6.41 25.08
CA GLY A 450 -6.90 -7.15 23.90
C GLY A 450 -8.00 -6.52 23.06
N ASP A 451 -8.58 -5.39 23.47
CA ASP A 451 -9.55 -4.67 22.64
C ASP A 451 -8.91 -4.12 21.36
N ILE A 452 -9.67 -4.21 20.26
CA ILE A 452 -9.29 -3.61 18.97
C ILE A 452 -10.16 -2.37 18.77
N VAL A 453 -9.51 -1.21 18.76
CA VAL A 453 -10.15 0.12 18.72
C VAL A 453 -9.50 1.03 17.68
N SER A 454 -10.12 2.17 17.36
CA SER A 454 -9.50 3.16 16.46
C SER A 454 -8.25 3.76 17.11
N LYS A 455 -7.20 3.96 16.31
CA LYS A 455 -6.00 4.71 16.71
C LYS A 455 -6.36 6.11 17.20
N ALA A 456 -7.34 6.75 16.54
CA ALA A 456 -7.86 8.06 16.92
C ALA A 456 -8.37 8.09 18.37
N ALA A 457 -9.24 7.14 18.74
CA ALA A 457 -9.80 7.09 20.09
C ALA A 457 -8.73 6.90 21.17
N VAL A 458 -7.74 6.03 20.93
CA VAL A 458 -6.67 5.76 21.91
C VAL A 458 -5.73 6.94 22.07
N VAL A 459 -5.35 7.60 20.98
CA VAL A 459 -4.48 8.78 21.05
C VAL A 459 -5.17 9.95 21.77
N GLU A 460 -6.45 10.18 21.48
CA GLU A 460 -7.23 11.22 22.17
C GLU A 460 -7.43 10.90 23.66
N GLU A 461 -7.67 9.64 24.01
CA GLU A 461 -7.83 9.25 25.41
C GLU A 461 -6.51 9.35 26.17
N ASN A 462 -5.39 8.97 25.54
CA ASN A 462 -4.06 9.16 26.12
C ASN A 462 -3.73 10.65 26.36
N ALA A 463 -4.15 11.55 25.47
CA ALA A 463 -3.99 12.98 25.69
C ALA A 463 -4.74 13.45 26.95
N LYS A 464 -5.99 13.01 27.13
CA LYS A 464 -6.79 13.33 28.33
C LYS A 464 -6.20 12.72 29.62
N LEU A 465 -5.71 11.49 29.55
CA LEU A 465 -5.08 10.81 30.69
C LEU A 465 -3.78 11.50 31.09
N ALA A 466 -2.98 11.94 30.11
CA ALA A 466 -1.77 12.71 30.34
C ALA A 466 -2.06 14.07 31.02
N GLU A 467 -3.10 14.78 30.58
CA GLU A 467 -3.56 16.02 31.23
C GLU A 467 -4.04 15.77 32.68
N ALA A 468 -4.64 14.61 32.93
CA ALA A 468 -5.06 14.19 34.26
C ALA A 468 -3.91 13.60 35.12
N GLY A 469 -2.69 13.47 34.58
CA GLY A 469 -1.54 12.88 35.26
C GLY A 469 -1.67 11.38 35.56
N LYS A 470 -2.47 10.66 34.76
CA LYS A 470 -2.77 9.22 34.90
C LYS A 470 -1.89 8.37 33.97
N GLU A 471 -1.89 7.06 34.20
CA GLU A 471 -1.19 6.12 33.31
C GLU A 471 -1.93 5.98 31.98
N GLY A 472 -1.22 6.22 30.88
CA GLY A 472 -1.73 6.10 29.52
C GLY A 472 -1.83 4.66 29.05
N ILE A 473 -2.56 4.47 27.96
CA ILE A 473 -2.80 3.18 27.30
C ILE A 473 -1.56 2.80 26.49
N GLU A 474 -1.03 1.60 26.72
CA GLU A 474 -0.05 0.95 25.85
C GLU A 474 -0.77 0.13 24.77
N TYR A 475 -0.38 0.32 23.51
CA TYR A 475 -1.05 -0.32 22.38
C TYR A 475 -0.09 -0.67 21.25
N THR A 476 -0.44 -1.73 20.52
CA THR A 476 0.26 -2.17 19.32
C THR A 476 -0.58 -1.80 18.08
N GLN A 477 0.02 -1.11 17.11
CA GLN A 477 -0.67 -0.81 15.86
C GLN A 477 -0.84 -2.08 15.00
N LEU A 478 -2.04 -2.28 14.45
CA LEU A 478 -2.36 -3.46 13.64
C LEU A 478 -2.43 -3.12 12.16
N LEU A 479 -1.98 -4.06 11.32
CA LEU A 479 -2.33 -4.11 9.90
C LEU A 479 -3.54 -5.03 9.72
N LEU A 480 -4.68 -4.48 9.29
CA LEU A 480 -5.90 -5.23 9.03
C LEU A 480 -6.36 -5.04 7.59
N GLY A 481 -6.90 -6.12 7.00
CA GLY A 481 -7.58 -6.03 5.71
C GLY A 481 -8.84 -5.18 5.78
N ILE A 482 -9.23 -4.57 4.66
CA ILE A 482 -10.37 -3.62 4.58
C ILE A 482 -11.68 -4.21 5.12
N THR A 483 -11.94 -5.51 4.93
CA THR A 483 -13.14 -6.18 5.48
C THR A 483 -13.13 -6.23 7.01
N LYS A 484 -11.96 -6.45 7.62
CA LYS A 484 -11.86 -6.45 9.09
C LYS A 484 -12.00 -5.04 9.63
N VAL A 485 -11.36 -4.05 9.01
CA VAL A 485 -11.43 -2.65 9.46
C VAL A 485 -12.88 -2.13 9.48
N SER A 486 -13.70 -2.48 8.48
CA SER A 486 -15.10 -2.05 8.42
C SER A 486 -16.01 -2.72 9.47
N ILE A 487 -15.72 -3.96 9.88
CA ILE A 487 -16.44 -4.64 10.97
C ILE A 487 -16.15 -3.97 12.32
N TRP A 488 -14.91 -3.53 12.52
CA TRP A 488 -14.47 -2.84 13.75
C TRP A 488 -14.64 -1.32 13.67
N SER A 489 -15.67 -0.83 12.96
CA SER A 489 -16.00 0.60 12.93
C SER A 489 -16.45 1.11 14.30
N ASP A 490 -16.21 2.40 14.56
CA ASP A 490 -16.59 3.06 15.81
C ASP A 490 -18.13 3.22 15.87
N SER A 491 -18.78 3.39 14.70
CA SER A 491 -20.23 3.31 14.58
C SER A 491 -20.72 1.87 14.44
N PHE A 492 -21.57 1.44 15.37
CA PHE A 492 -22.24 0.16 15.26
C PHE A 492 -23.35 0.18 14.19
N LEU A 493 -23.96 1.34 13.89
CA LEU A 493 -24.96 1.46 12.82
C LEU A 493 -24.32 1.26 11.44
N SER A 494 -23.16 1.87 11.21
CA SER A 494 -22.40 1.66 9.98
C SER A 494 -21.88 0.22 9.87
N ALA A 495 -21.28 -0.33 10.93
CA ALA A 495 -20.82 -1.72 10.94
C ALA A 495 -21.96 -2.72 10.69
N ALA A 496 -23.13 -2.53 11.31
CA ALA A 496 -24.29 -3.42 11.18
C ALA A 496 -24.87 -3.48 9.76
N SER A 497 -24.66 -2.43 8.96
CA SER A 497 -25.11 -2.35 7.56
C SER A 497 -24.25 -3.18 6.58
N PHE A 498 -23.02 -3.52 6.98
CA PHE A 498 -22.05 -4.16 6.11
C PHE A 498 -22.17 -5.68 6.12
N GLN A 499 -21.75 -6.32 7.23
CA GLN A 499 -21.76 -7.76 7.45
C GLN A 499 -21.94 -8.09 8.94
N ASP A 500 -22.30 -9.34 9.26
CA ASP A 500 -22.43 -9.85 10.63
C ASP A 500 -23.35 -9.02 11.54
N THR A 501 -24.43 -8.45 10.98
CA THR A 501 -25.39 -7.57 11.65
C THR A 501 -25.81 -8.06 13.04
N THR A 502 -26.16 -9.34 13.18
CA THR A 502 -26.57 -9.93 14.47
C THR A 502 -25.48 -9.84 15.53
N ARG A 503 -24.23 -10.13 15.16
CA ARG A 503 -23.07 -10.07 16.07
C ARG A 503 -22.79 -8.64 16.51
N VAL A 504 -22.81 -7.71 15.56
CA VAL A 504 -22.58 -6.27 15.81
C VAL A 504 -23.63 -5.71 16.78
N LEU A 505 -24.92 -5.99 16.53
CA LEU A 505 -26.01 -5.49 17.36
C LEU A 505 -26.03 -6.12 18.76
N ILE A 506 -25.72 -7.42 18.89
CA ILE A 506 -25.61 -8.07 20.21
C ILE A 506 -24.47 -7.44 21.01
N ASN A 507 -23.30 -7.24 20.39
CA ASN A 507 -22.16 -6.59 21.07
C ASN A 507 -22.51 -5.16 21.51
N ALA A 508 -23.08 -4.36 20.61
CA ALA A 508 -23.50 -2.99 20.92
C ALA A 508 -24.52 -2.94 22.07
N ALA A 509 -25.49 -3.87 22.10
CA ALA A 509 -26.48 -3.96 23.17
C ALA A 509 -25.89 -4.41 24.52
N VAL A 510 -24.93 -5.35 24.51
CA VAL A 510 -24.26 -5.83 25.74
C VAL A 510 -23.33 -4.78 26.32
N SER A 511 -22.61 -4.05 25.47
CA SER A 511 -21.67 -3.00 25.88
C SER A 511 -22.33 -1.63 26.09
N GLY A 512 -23.63 -1.48 25.76
CA GLY A 512 -24.33 -0.20 25.87
C GLY A 512 -23.72 0.90 24.99
N ARG A 513 -23.22 0.56 23.80
CA ARG A 513 -22.53 1.51 22.92
C ARG A 513 -23.47 2.63 22.46
N ILE A 514 -22.94 3.85 22.43
CA ILE A 514 -23.62 5.05 21.92
C ILE A 514 -23.01 5.41 20.57
N ASP A 515 -23.85 5.69 19.57
CA ASP A 515 -23.41 6.11 18.23
C ASP A 515 -23.48 7.64 18.12
N ASN A 516 -22.35 8.27 17.79
CA ASN A 516 -22.23 9.72 17.70
C ASN A 516 -22.50 10.29 16.29
N LEU A 517 -22.81 9.44 15.31
CA LEU A 517 -23.25 9.85 13.97
C LEU A 517 -22.25 10.77 13.23
N HIS A 518 -20.95 10.51 13.38
CA HIS A 518 -19.90 11.30 12.72
C HIS A 518 -19.71 10.94 11.23
N GLY A 519 -20.15 9.75 10.81
CA GLY A 519 -19.93 9.24 9.47
C GLY A 519 -21.04 9.58 8.48
N LEU A 520 -20.85 9.16 7.23
CA LEU A 520 -21.86 9.34 6.19
C LEU A 520 -23.04 8.39 6.41
N LYS A 521 -22.74 7.12 6.70
CA LYS A 521 -23.72 6.05 6.59
C LYS A 521 -24.76 6.09 7.69
N GLU A 522 -24.38 6.43 8.92
CA GLU A 522 -25.31 6.51 10.03
C GLU A 522 -26.34 7.62 9.78
N ASN A 523 -25.87 8.77 9.26
CA ASN A 523 -26.74 9.87 8.89
C ASN A 523 -27.69 9.51 7.74
N VAL A 524 -27.21 8.78 6.73
CA VAL A 524 -28.07 8.26 5.66
C VAL A 524 -29.12 7.28 6.20
N ILE A 525 -28.73 6.35 7.09
CA ILE A 525 -29.64 5.35 7.68
C ILE A 525 -30.76 6.03 8.49
N ILE A 526 -30.43 7.08 9.25
CA ILE A 526 -31.39 7.80 10.11
C ILE A 526 -32.18 8.86 9.31
N GLY A 527 -31.74 9.21 8.10
CA GLY A 527 -32.38 10.23 7.27
C GLY A 527 -32.00 11.67 7.64
N ARG A 528 -30.82 11.87 8.24
CA ARG A 528 -30.22 13.17 8.50
C ARG A 528 -29.34 13.62 7.32
N LYS A 529 -29.00 14.91 7.28
CA LYS A 529 -27.99 15.42 6.34
C LYS A 529 -26.64 14.80 6.67
N ILE A 530 -25.91 14.41 5.65
CA ILE A 530 -24.55 13.87 5.79
C ILE A 530 -23.56 14.97 6.17
N PRO A 531 -22.51 14.69 6.97
CA PRO A 531 -21.57 15.69 7.48
C PRO A 531 -20.47 16.08 6.47
N VAL A 532 -20.84 16.28 5.20
CA VAL A 532 -19.92 16.67 4.11
C VAL A 532 -20.56 17.69 3.16
N GLY A 533 -19.73 18.48 2.50
CA GLY A 533 -20.15 19.52 1.56
C GLY A 533 -21.23 20.44 2.15
N THR A 534 -22.35 20.60 1.43
CA THR A 534 -23.49 21.43 1.85
C THR A 534 -24.16 20.99 3.16
N GLY A 535 -23.87 19.77 3.63
CA GLY A 535 -24.40 19.28 4.90
C GLY A 535 -23.76 19.95 6.12
N VAL A 536 -22.48 20.30 6.03
CA VAL A 536 -21.72 20.96 7.11
C VAL A 536 -22.14 22.42 7.27
N GLU A 537 -22.31 23.15 6.17
CA GLU A 537 -22.72 24.56 6.21
C GLU A 537 -24.03 24.77 6.99
N SER A 538 -24.94 23.79 6.95
CA SER A 538 -26.20 23.86 7.69
C SER A 538 -26.12 23.46 9.16
N ALA A 539 -25.09 22.71 9.57
CA ALA A 539 -24.88 22.35 10.99
C ALA A 539 -24.38 23.54 11.79
N THR A 540 -23.42 24.30 11.25
CA THR A 540 -22.99 25.59 11.83
C THR A 540 -24.13 26.61 11.93
N ALA A 541 -25.09 26.59 11.00
CA ALA A 541 -26.27 27.44 11.06
C ALA A 541 -27.32 26.97 12.10
N LEU A 542 -27.34 25.69 12.44
CA LEU A 542 -28.21 25.13 13.47
C LEU A 542 -27.63 25.39 14.88
N ASP A 543 -26.32 25.28 15.08
CA ASP A 543 -25.67 25.62 16.35
C ASP A 543 -25.87 27.10 16.72
N THR A 544 -25.89 28.00 15.73
CA THR A 544 -26.24 29.42 15.96
C THR A 544 -27.71 29.63 16.30
N LEU A 545 -28.61 28.81 15.75
CA LEU A 545 -30.04 28.90 16.07
C LEU A 545 -30.35 28.33 17.45
N ASP A 546 -29.69 27.23 17.84
CA ASP A 546 -29.84 26.65 19.17
C ASP A 546 -29.19 27.53 20.25
N SER A 547 -28.08 28.23 19.97
CA SER A 547 -27.52 29.21 20.91
C SER A 547 -28.43 30.40 21.16
N ASP A 548 -29.03 30.93 20.09
CA ASP A 548 -29.97 32.06 20.17
C ASP A 548 -31.27 31.64 20.89
N MET A 549 -31.76 30.42 20.64
CA MET A 549 -32.92 29.88 21.35
C MET A 549 -32.63 29.59 22.83
N VAL A 550 -31.43 29.15 23.19
CA VAL A 550 -31.03 28.93 24.59
C VAL A 550 -30.88 30.27 25.32
N SER A 551 -30.31 31.30 24.67
CA SER A 551 -30.24 32.64 25.27
C SER A 551 -31.62 33.27 25.44
N ASP A 552 -32.52 33.10 24.47
CA ASP A 552 -33.90 33.61 24.56
C ASP A 552 -34.67 32.93 25.71
N ILE A 553 -34.43 31.64 25.95
CA ILE A 553 -35.03 30.90 27.08
C ILE A 553 -34.42 31.33 28.42
N GLU A 554 -33.11 31.59 28.49
CA GLU A 554 -32.48 32.12 29.71
C GLU A 554 -32.98 33.54 30.04
N GLU A 555 -33.13 34.40 29.02
CA GLU A 555 -33.63 35.77 29.19
C GLU A 555 -35.11 35.77 29.62
N ASP A 556 -35.95 34.89 29.04
CA ASP A 556 -37.35 34.72 29.44
C ASP A 556 -37.49 34.15 30.87
N VAL A 557 -36.54 33.32 31.32
CA VAL A 557 -36.53 32.77 32.69
C VAL A 557 -36.06 33.82 33.71
N GLU A 558 -35.10 34.69 33.37
CA GLU A 558 -34.71 35.84 34.20
C GLU A 558 -35.81 36.91 34.28
N LEU A 559 -36.56 37.14 33.20
CA LEU A 559 -37.73 38.03 33.19
C LEU A 559 -38.93 37.48 33.96
N ALA A 560 -39.00 36.16 34.16
CA ALA A 560 -40.04 35.48 34.92
C ALA A 560 -39.73 35.31 36.42
N ALA A 561 -38.49 35.59 36.85
CA ALA A 561 -38.04 35.60 38.25
C ALA A 561 -38.18 36.99 38.88
#